data_AF-A0A5B8M0K4-F1
#
_entry.id   AF-A0A5B8M0K4-F1
#
_cell.length_a   1.000
_cell.length_b   1.000
_cell.length_c   1.000
_cell.angle_alpha   90.00
_cell.angle_beta   90.00
_cell.angle_gamma   90.00
#
_symmetry.space_group_name_H-M   'P 1'
#
loop_
_entity.id
_entity.type
_entity.pdbx_description
1 polymer ?
#
loop_
_entity_poly.entity_id
_entity_poly.type
_entity_poly.pdbx_seq_one_letter_code
_entity_poly.pdbx_strand_id
1 'polypeptide(L)'
;MTLKPGRRASMWLPYRDDPGANFRWLKGVCGERTRPEYNRQTKEFEVAREHTQLVIDALVVEYRRVHVVQYGHARTTCVEACWNARLSTIADCVCGCAGANHGSGKPFGREVQAGLSVANELTCAEFIVTRKGWELRKRF
;
A
#
# COMPACT_ATOMS: atom_id res chain seq x y z
N MET A 1 5.86 3.75 3.60
CA MET A 1 4.41 3.57 3.81
C MET A 1 4.11 2.09 3.88
N THR A 2 3.18 1.69 4.74
CA THR A 2 2.86 0.30 5.03
C THR A 2 1.37 0.06 4.81
N LEU A 3 1.04 -0.90 3.97
CA LEU A 3 -0.33 -1.21 3.55
C LEU A 3 -0.71 -2.62 3.97
N LYS A 4 -1.46 -2.76 5.07
CA LYS A 4 -1.97 -4.06 5.53
C LYS A 4 -3.45 -4.24 5.19
N PRO A 5 -3.89 -5.42 4.74
CA PRO A 5 -5.31 -5.70 4.53
C PRO A 5 -6.14 -5.45 5.79
N GLY A 6 -7.34 -4.85 5.64
CA GLY A 6 -8.23 -4.55 6.77
C GLY A 6 -7.70 -3.54 7.78
N ARG A 7 -6.57 -2.87 7.49
CA ARG A 7 -5.96 -1.86 8.36
C ARG A 7 -5.87 -0.52 7.63
N ARG A 8 -5.75 0.54 8.42
CA ARG A 8 -5.39 1.87 7.96
C ARG A 8 -4.00 1.83 7.30
N ALA A 9 -3.78 2.76 6.38
CA ALA A 9 -2.49 2.94 5.75
C ALA A 9 -1.58 3.70 6.70
N SER A 10 -0.40 3.17 7.03
CA SER A 10 0.56 3.79 7.93
C SER A 10 1.72 4.42 7.16
N MET A 11 2.16 5.60 7.55
CA MET A 11 3.26 6.29 6.90
C MET A 11 4.09 7.10 7.88
N TRP A 12 5.40 6.98 7.76
CA TRP A 12 6.30 7.98 8.30
C TRP A 12 6.29 9.22 7.40
N LEU A 13 6.17 10.39 8.00
CA LEU A 13 6.32 11.68 7.33
C LEU A 13 7.38 12.49 8.07
N PRO A 14 8.27 13.21 7.36
CA PRO A 14 9.17 14.16 7.99
C PRO A 14 8.40 15.15 8.87
N TYR A 15 9.05 15.61 9.93
CA TYR A 15 8.55 16.77 10.66
C TYR A 15 8.52 17.98 9.73
N ARG A 16 7.44 18.75 9.80
CA ARG A 16 7.25 20.02 9.09
C ARG A 16 7.19 21.13 10.12
N ASP A 17 7.36 22.38 9.70
CA ASP A 17 7.63 23.56 10.53
C ASP A 17 6.82 23.66 11.84
N ASP A 18 5.56 23.20 11.86
CA ASP A 18 4.74 23.09 13.08
C ASP A 18 4.13 21.69 13.29
N PRO A 19 3.76 21.33 14.55
CA PRO A 19 3.22 20.01 14.89
C PRO A 19 1.91 19.64 14.16
N GLY A 20 1.14 20.61 13.69
CA GLY A 20 -0.13 20.40 12.98
C GLY A 20 0.00 20.30 11.46
N ALA A 21 1.16 20.64 10.89
CA ALA A 21 1.36 20.73 9.45
C ALA A 21 1.06 19.41 8.73
N ASN A 22 1.53 18.27 9.25
CA ASN A 22 1.28 16.97 8.66
C ASN A 22 -0.21 16.60 8.67
N PHE A 23 -0.95 16.95 9.73
CA PHE A 23 -2.39 16.73 9.80
C PHE A 23 -3.14 17.56 8.77
N ARG A 24 -2.80 18.85 8.64
CA ARG A 24 -3.41 19.75 7.65
C ARG A 24 -3.09 19.30 6.22
N TRP A 25 -1.86 18.88 5.97
CA TRP A 25 -1.46 18.33 4.68
C TRP A 25 -2.26 17.06 4.34
N LEU A 26 -2.39 16.11 5.27
CA LEU A 26 -3.18 14.90 5.06
C LEU A 26 -4.67 15.20 4.83
N LYS A 27 -5.24 16.19 5.50
CA LYS A 27 -6.61 16.65 5.23
C LYS A 27 -6.75 17.30 3.85
N GLY A 28 -5.79 18.11 3.44
CA GLY A 28 -5.77 18.69 2.10
C GLY A 28 -5.72 17.64 0.99
N VAL A 29 -4.98 16.54 1.21
CA VAL A 29 -4.85 15.43 0.25
C VAL A 29 -6.06 14.49 0.27
N CYS A 30 -6.53 14.11 1.45
CA CYS A 30 -7.59 13.09 1.61
C CYS A 30 -9.00 13.67 1.63
N GLY A 31 -9.14 14.98 1.86
CA GLY A 31 -10.39 15.69 2.11
C GLY A 31 -10.56 16.10 3.58
N GLU A 32 -11.23 17.24 3.81
CA GLU A 32 -11.39 17.84 5.14
C GLU A 32 -12.16 16.98 6.15
N ARG A 33 -12.98 16.04 5.67
CA ARG A 33 -13.73 15.08 6.51
C ARG A 33 -12.89 13.89 6.96
N THR A 34 -11.71 13.68 6.37
CA THR A 34 -10.82 12.61 6.79
C THR A 34 -10.32 12.86 8.21
N ARG A 35 -10.14 11.78 8.96
CA ARG A 35 -9.55 11.80 10.30
C ARG A 35 -8.18 11.12 10.25
N PRO A 36 -7.10 11.83 9.91
CA PRO A 36 -5.75 11.31 10.09
C PRO A 36 -5.46 11.11 11.57
N GLU A 37 -4.73 10.05 11.90
CA GLU A 37 -4.31 9.74 13.25
C GLU A 37 -2.80 9.69 13.32
N TYR A 38 -2.23 9.98 14.48
CA TYR A 38 -0.80 9.80 14.72
C TYR A 38 -0.59 8.75 15.79
N ASN A 39 -0.01 7.63 15.40
CA ASN A 39 0.30 6.52 16.27
C ASN A 39 1.61 6.81 17.02
N ARG A 40 1.50 7.11 18.33
CA ARG A 40 2.66 7.46 19.16
C ARG A 40 3.64 6.30 19.38
N GLN A 41 3.18 5.05 19.27
CA GLN A 41 4.02 3.88 19.48
C GLN A 41 4.91 3.63 18.26
N THR A 42 4.35 3.67 17.05
CA THR A 42 5.10 3.46 15.81
C THR A 42 5.70 4.74 15.25
N LYS A 43 5.28 5.92 15.75
CA LYS A 43 5.65 7.25 15.25
C LYS A 43 5.27 7.45 13.79
N GLU A 44 4.09 6.94 13.42
CA GLU A 44 3.55 6.99 12.06
C GLU A 44 2.20 7.73 12.02
N PHE A 45 1.92 8.36 10.89
CA PHE A 45 0.59 8.84 10.57
C PHE A 45 -0.23 7.70 9.96
N GLU A 46 -1.54 7.71 10.22
CA GLU A 46 -2.48 6.72 9.70
C GLU A 46 -3.67 7.40 9.02
N VAL A 47 -4.04 6.92 7.83
CA VAL A 47 -5.26 7.33 7.10
C VAL A 47 -6.11 6.13 6.70
N ALA A 48 -7.39 6.36 6.40
CA ALA A 48 -8.23 5.31 5.84
C ALA A 48 -7.60 4.75 4.55
N ARG A 49 -7.71 3.43 4.35
CA ARG A 49 -7.02 2.73 3.26
C ARG A 49 -7.42 3.26 1.88
N GLU A 50 -8.68 3.65 1.70
CA GLU A 50 -9.20 4.24 0.46
C GLU A 50 -8.47 5.51 -0.01
N HIS A 51 -7.79 6.23 0.90
CA HIS A 51 -7.01 7.42 0.54
C HIS A 51 -5.56 7.11 0.15
N THR A 52 -5.14 5.84 0.22
CA THR A 52 -3.73 5.45 0.08
C THR A 52 -3.14 5.93 -1.24
N GLN A 53 -3.83 5.70 -2.38
CA GLN A 53 -3.30 6.10 -3.67
C GLN A 53 -3.13 7.62 -3.78
N LEU A 54 -4.11 8.40 -3.31
CA LEU A 54 -4.03 9.86 -3.27
C LEU A 54 -2.82 10.35 -2.47
N VAL A 55 -2.59 9.75 -1.31
CA VAL A 55 -1.43 10.08 -0.47
C VAL A 55 -0.12 9.71 -1.15
N ILE A 56 -0.03 8.53 -1.75
CA ILE A 56 1.18 8.11 -2.48
C ILE A 56 1.46 9.08 -3.64
N ASP A 57 0.45 9.46 -4.41
CA ASP A 57 0.61 10.39 -5.52
C ASP A 57 1.09 11.77 -5.03
N ALA A 58 0.49 12.29 -3.96
CA ALA A 58 0.93 13.55 -3.35
C ALA A 58 2.37 13.48 -2.81
N LEU A 59 2.74 12.37 -2.15
CA LEU A 59 4.10 12.14 -1.67
C LEU A 59 5.11 11.99 -2.81
N VAL A 60 4.75 11.37 -3.94
CA VAL A 60 5.59 11.30 -5.13
C VAL A 60 5.78 12.70 -5.74
N VAL A 61 4.76 13.54 -5.72
CA VAL A 61 4.89 14.94 -6.16
C VAL A 61 5.88 15.70 -5.27
N GLU A 62 5.78 15.55 -3.94
CA GLU A 62 6.61 16.26 -2.97
C GLU A 62 8.05 15.71 -2.89
N TYR A 63 8.20 14.39 -2.77
CA TYR A 63 9.47 13.73 -2.46
C TYR A 63 10.07 12.94 -3.62
N ARG A 64 9.44 12.94 -4.80
CA ARG A 64 9.85 12.22 -6.04
C ARG A 64 9.82 10.70 -5.98
N ARG A 65 9.93 10.12 -4.78
CA ARG A 65 10.03 8.68 -4.53
C ARG A 65 9.36 8.34 -3.21
N VAL A 66 8.57 7.26 -3.21
CA VAL A 66 7.95 6.71 -2.01
C VAL A 66 8.26 5.24 -1.90
N HIS A 67 8.73 4.79 -0.74
CA HIS A 67 8.87 3.38 -0.43
C HIS A 67 7.56 2.85 0.16
N VAL A 68 7.00 1.81 -0.46
CA VAL A 68 5.74 1.20 -0.05
C VAL A 68 5.95 -0.28 0.23
N VAL A 69 5.59 -0.71 1.43
CA VAL A 69 5.53 -2.11 1.83
C VAL A 69 4.06 -2.51 1.84
N GLN A 70 3.66 -3.39 0.93
CA GLN A 70 2.29 -3.83 0.78
C GLN A 70 2.16 -5.29 1.20
N TYR A 71 1.11 -5.57 1.95
CA TYR A 71 0.78 -6.91 2.41
C TYR A 71 -0.48 -7.43 1.73
N GLY A 72 -0.52 -8.74 1.55
CA GLY A 72 -1.66 -9.50 1.05
C GLY A 72 -2.05 -10.61 2.02
N HIS A 73 -3.26 -11.15 1.90
CA HIS A 73 -3.63 -12.35 2.65
C HIS A 73 -3.14 -13.60 1.91
N ALA A 74 -2.35 -14.47 2.55
CA ALA A 74 -1.89 -15.71 1.90
C ALA A 74 -3.06 -16.61 1.42
N ARG A 75 -4.21 -16.52 2.09
CA ARG A 75 -5.44 -17.26 1.73
C ARG A 75 -6.18 -16.71 0.52
N THR A 76 -5.94 -15.45 0.12
CA THR A 76 -6.65 -14.85 -1.01
C THR A 76 -5.92 -15.14 -2.31
N THR A 77 -6.59 -15.87 -3.20
CA THR A 77 -6.06 -16.18 -4.52
C THR A 77 -5.94 -14.90 -5.36
N CYS A 78 -4.79 -14.71 -6.02
CA CYS A 78 -4.65 -13.72 -7.07
C CYS A 78 -5.41 -14.22 -8.31
N VAL A 79 -6.51 -13.54 -8.64
CA VAL A 79 -7.42 -13.93 -9.73
C VAL A 79 -7.34 -12.96 -10.91
N GLU A 80 -8.09 -13.27 -11.96
CA GLU A 80 -8.14 -12.49 -13.19
C GLU A 80 -8.47 -11.02 -12.99
N ALA A 81 -9.40 -10.71 -12.10
CA ALA A 81 -9.73 -9.34 -11.75
C ALA A 81 -8.50 -8.53 -11.29
N CYS A 82 -7.53 -9.15 -10.60
CA CYS A 82 -6.31 -8.49 -10.16
C CYS A 82 -5.31 -8.29 -11.32
N TRP A 83 -5.06 -9.32 -12.12
CA TRP A 83 -4.09 -9.19 -13.23
C TRP A 83 -4.58 -8.22 -14.32
N ASN A 84 -5.88 -7.99 -14.44
CA ASN A 84 -6.49 -7.11 -15.47
C ASN A 84 -6.87 -5.74 -14.88
N ALA A 85 -6.66 -5.53 -13.57
CA ALA A 85 -6.94 -4.25 -12.94
C ALA A 85 -5.99 -3.16 -13.43
N ARG A 86 -6.43 -1.91 -13.32
CA ARG A 86 -5.57 -0.75 -13.62
C ARG A 86 -4.44 -0.66 -12.61
N LEU A 87 -3.22 -0.38 -13.06
CA LEU A 87 -2.07 -0.17 -12.17
C LEU A 87 -2.31 0.95 -11.15
N SER A 88 -3.17 1.92 -11.46
CA SER A 88 -3.56 2.99 -10.54
C SER A 88 -4.34 2.52 -9.30
N THR A 89 -4.82 1.27 -9.26
CA THR A 89 -5.56 0.71 -8.10
C THR A 89 -4.74 -0.32 -7.32
N ILE A 90 -3.43 -0.43 -7.60
CA ILE A 90 -2.56 -1.41 -6.94
C ILE A 90 -2.53 -1.23 -5.41
N ALA A 91 -2.64 -0.01 -4.90
CA ALA A 91 -2.71 0.28 -3.47
C ALA A 91 -3.87 -0.45 -2.75
N ASP A 92 -4.95 -0.75 -3.47
CA ASP A 92 -6.13 -1.43 -2.93
C ASP A 92 -5.96 -2.96 -2.90
N CYS A 93 -4.95 -3.50 -3.59
CA CYS A 93 -4.75 -4.94 -3.68
C CYS A 93 -4.53 -5.57 -2.30
N VAL A 94 -5.33 -6.59 -1.99
CA VAL A 94 -5.24 -7.43 -0.78
C VAL A 94 -5.03 -8.93 -1.08
N CYS A 95 -4.86 -9.28 -2.36
CA CYS A 95 -4.55 -10.63 -2.82
C CYS A 95 -3.22 -11.12 -2.24
N GLY A 96 -3.01 -12.43 -2.14
CA GLY A 96 -1.73 -13.03 -1.73
C GLY A 96 -0.53 -12.72 -2.65
N CYS A 97 -0.75 -12.02 -3.78
CA CYS A 97 0.36 -11.45 -4.56
C CYS A 97 0.90 -10.14 -3.98
N ALA A 98 0.22 -9.55 -2.97
CA ALA A 98 0.56 -8.28 -2.36
C ALA A 98 0.73 -7.12 -3.36
N GLY A 99 -0.01 -7.15 -4.48
CA GLY A 99 0.09 -6.17 -5.56
C GLY A 99 1.09 -6.53 -6.66
N ALA A 100 1.96 -7.53 -6.46
CA ALA A 100 3.04 -7.85 -7.40
C ALA A 100 2.55 -8.29 -8.79
N ASN A 101 1.34 -8.84 -8.89
CA ASN A 101 0.75 -9.26 -10.15
C ASN A 101 -0.39 -8.33 -10.64
N HIS A 102 -0.64 -7.24 -9.92
CA HIS A 102 -1.75 -6.34 -10.20
C HIS A 102 -1.51 -5.62 -11.53
N GLY A 103 -2.45 -5.72 -12.47
CA GLY A 103 -2.34 -5.10 -13.79
C GLY A 103 -1.27 -5.70 -14.71
N SER A 104 -0.75 -6.90 -14.42
CA SER A 104 0.27 -7.57 -15.25
C SER A 104 -0.27 -8.14 -16.56
N GLY A 105 -1.60 -8.31 -16.68
CA GLY A 105 -2.28 -9.02 -17.75
C GLY A 105 -1.95 -10.51 -17.82
N LYS A 106 -1.29 -11.07 -16.78
CA LYS A 106 -0.78 -12.45 -16.80
C LYS A 106 -1.11 -13.23 -15.53
N PRO A 107 -1.37 -14.55 -15.66
CA PRO A 107 -1.36 -15.48 -14.54
C PRO A 107 -0.10 -15.42 -13.70
N PHE A 108 -0.30 -15.49 -12.38
CA PHE A 108 0.77 -15.96 -11.52
C PHE A 108 1.00 -17.44 -11.79
N GLY A 109 2.26 -17.86 -11.91
CA GLY A 109 2.61 -19.27 -11.87
C GLY A 109 2.11 -19.89 -10.56
N ARG A 110 1.46 -21.04 -10.64
CA ARG A 110 1.00 -21.75 -9.43
C ARG A 110 2.20 -22.51 -8.85
N GLU A 111 2.77 -22.00 -7.76
CA GLU A 111 3.68 -22.79 -6.94
C GLU A 111 2.90 -23.28 -5.72
N VAL A 112 2.58 -24.58 -5.69
CA VAL A 112 1.89 -25.20 -4.56
C VAL A 112 2.94 -25.63 -3.56
N GLN A 113 3.03 -24.94 -2.43
CA GLN A 113 3.88 -25.39 -1.32
C GLN A 113 3.29 -26.66 -0.68
N ALA A 114 4.15 -27.59 -0.30
CA ALA A 114 3.71 -28.82 0.36
C ALA A 114 3.14 -28.53 1.77
N GLY A 115 1.93 -29.02 2.06
CA GLY A 115 1.28 -28.89 3.36
C GLY A 115 -0.21 -28.51 3.28
N LEU A 116 -0.90 -28.52 4.43
CA LEU A 116 -2.27 -28.01 4.54
C LEU A 116 -2.23 -26.47 4.51
N SER A 117 -2.89 -25.86 3.51
CA SER A 117 -2.98 -24.41 3.37
C SER A 117 -3.95 -23.80 4.39
N VAL A 118 -3.51 -23.71 5.64
CA VAL A 118 -4.17 -22.93 6.70
C VAL A 118 -3.31 -21.74 7.14
N ALA A 119 -2.32 -21.33 6.35
CA ALA A 119 -1.49 -20.17 6.62
C ALA A 119 -2.36 -18.91 6.76
N ASN A 120 -2.35 -18.30 7.94
CA ASN A 120 -2.96 -16.98 8.21
C ASN A 120 -1.96 -15.83 7.96
N GLU A 121 -0.78 -16.17 7.44
CA GLU A 121 0.32 -15.24 7.29
C GLU A 121 0.03 -14.22 6.18
N LEU A 122 0.63 -13.05 6.33
CA LEU A 122 0.58 -12.02 5.31
C LEU A 122 1.76 -12.20 4.37
N THR A 123 1.48 -12.26 3.06
CA THR A 123 2.51 -12.14 2.03
C THR A 123 2.95 -10.68 1.92
N CYS A 124 4.20 -10.42 1.53
CA CYS A 124 4.74 -9.07 1.49
C CYS A 124 5.37 -8.74 0.13
N ALA A 125 5.17 -7.52 -0.36
CA ALA A 125 5.88 -6.97 -1.49
C ALA A 125 6.35 -5.54 -1.20
N GLU A 126 7.59 -5.24 -1.59
CA GLU A 126 8.21 -3.93 -1.50
C GLU A 126 8.19 -3.25 -2.86
N PHE A 127 7.72 -2.01 -2.88
CA PHE A 127 7.63 -1.17 -4.06
C PHE A 127 8.35 0.15 -3.86
N ILE A 128 8.90 0.65 -4.95
CA ILE A 128 9.29 2.04 -5.08
C ILE A 128 8.32 2.71 -6.05
N VAL A 129 7.61 3.72 -5.55
CA VAL A 129 6.67 4.48 -6.37
C VAL A 129 7.32 5.80 -6.75
N THR A 130 7.27 6.11 -8.04
CA THR A 130 7.75 7.37 -8.61
C THR A 130 6.71 7.90 -9.60
N ARG A 131 6.99 9.03 -10.27
CA ARG A 131 6.13 9.53 -11.36
C ARG A 131 5.96 8.54 -12.52
N LYS A 132 6.86 7.56 -12.67
CA LYS A 132 6.76 6.50 -13.69
C LYS A 132 5.79 5.38 -13.27
N GLY A 133 5.32 5.38 -12.02
CA GLY A 133 4.45 4.36 -11.46
C GLY A 133 5.14 3.51 -10.38
N TRP A 134 4.54 2.35 -10.11
CA TRP A 134 4.96 1.40 -9.09
C TRP A 134 6.01 0.44 -9.66
N GLU A 135 7.16 0.35 -9.01
CA GLU A 135 8.24 -0.56 -9.35
C GLU A 135 8.40 -1.59 -8.24
N LEU A 136 8.14 -2.88 -8.53
CA LEU A 136 8.37 -3.98 -7.60
C LEU A 136 9.88 -4.15 -7.37
N ARG A 137 10.30 -4.15 -6.10
CA ARG A 137 11.68 -4.40 -5.70
C ARG A 137 11.91 -5.82 -5.21
N LYS A 138 11.01 -6.28 -4.34
CA LYS A 138 11.13 -7.59 -3.71
C LYS A 138 9.76 -8.12 -3.31
N ARG A 139 9.61 -9.43 -3.33
CA ARG A 139 8.47 -10.15 -2.77
C ARG A 139 8.99 -11.21 -1.80
N PHE A 140 8.27 -11.39 -0.70
CA PHE A 140 8.53 -12.37 0.35
C PHE A 140 7.32 -13.29 0.52
#